data_AF-A0A854X4P2-F1
#
_entry.id   AF-A0A854X4P2-F1
#
_cell.length_a   1.000
_cell.length_b   1.000
_cell.length_c   1.000
_cell.angle_alpha   90.00
_cell.angle_beta   90.00
_cell.angle_gamma   90.00
#
_symmetry.space_group_name_H-M   'P 1'
#
loop_
_entity.id
_entity.type
_entity.pdbx_description
1 polymer ?
#
loop_
_entity_poly.entity_id
_entity_poly.type
_entity_poly.pdbx_seq_one_letter_code
_entity_poly.pdbx_strand_id
1 'polypeptide(L)'
;MTIPSRLLITRDSVHAADDCEAPHARWINLQVSETLEDALRLLLHNGYLPSIAGGCATWIVRGPQALALVAQQWREPRFLVDAQSTLVNLEELRFVYWCQVDPEIVFDCLLTGAELPDRYSGFKTSK
;
A
#
# COMPACT_ATOMS: atom_id res chain seq x y z
N MET A 1 25.31 19.28 4.13
CA MET A 1 25.27 18.01 3.37
C MET A 1 24.07 17.23 3.89
N THR A 2 23.05 17.03 3.08
CA THR A 2 21.89 16.21 3.44
C THR A 2 22.27 14.75 3.23
N ILE A 3 22.22 13.96 4.29
CA ILE A 3 22.51 12.52 4.22
C ILE A 3 21.28 11.86 3.59
N PRO A 4 21.40 11.12 2.48
CA PRO A 4 20.29 10.36 1.93
C PRO A 4 19.86 9.30 2.96
N SER A 5 18.59 9.37 3.38
CA SER A 5 17.98 8.33 4.20
C SER A 5 17.63 7.12 3.32
N ARG A 6 17.79 5.91 3.85
CA ARG A 6 17.32 4.70 3.18
C ARG A 6 16.00 4.26 3.80
N LEU A 7 15.06 3.88 2.94
CA LEU A 7 13.78 3.34 3.34
C LEU A 7 13.68 1.90 2.85
N LEU A 8 13.35 0.99 3.77
CA LEU A 8 12.99 -0.38 3.42
C LEU A 8 11.54 -0.40 2.94
N ILE A 9 11.31 -0.95 1.76
CA ILE A 9 9.96 -1.22 1.26
C ILE A 9 9.74 -2.72 1.30
N THR A 10 8.67 -3.16 1.94
CA THR A 10 8.25 -4.57 1.95
C THR A 10 6.81 -4.70 1.52
N ARG A 11 6.43 -5.87 0.99
CA ARG A 11 5.03 -6.22 0.73
C ARG A 11 4.75 -7.66 1.18
N ASP A 12 3.51 -7.93 1.58
CA ASP A 12 3.06 -9.28 1.85
C ASP A 12 3.12 -10.15 0.58
N SER A 13 3.44 -11.44 0.76
CA SER A 13 3.31 -12.42 -0.33
C SER A 13 1.83 -12.63 -0.65
N VAL A 14 1.54 -12.80 -1.94
CA VAL A 14 0.24 -13.28 -2.41
C VAL A 14 0.41 -14.63 -3.08
N HIS A 15 -0.64 -15.15 -3.71
CA HIS A 15 -0.61 -16.44 -4.37
C HIS A 15 0.46 -16.45 -5.48
N ALA A 16 1.28 -17.51 -5.57
CA ALA A 16 2.43 -17.55 -6.46
C ALA A 16 2.07 -17.42 -7.95
N ALA A 17 0.85 -17.80 -8.34
CA ALA A 17 0.35 -17.60 -9.70
C ALA A 17 0.10 -16.12 -10.05
N ASP A 18 -0.12 -15.27 -9.06
CA ASP A 18 -0.29 -13.82 -9.21
C ASP A 18 1.03 -13.06 -8.99
N ASP A 19 1.94 -13.62 -8.19
CA ASP A 19 3.20 -12.97 -7.81
C ASP A 19 4.35 -13.97 -7.74
N CYS A 20 5.18 -13.99 -8.78
CA CYS A 20 6.39 -14.81 -8.84
C CYS A 20 7.65 -14.03 -8.43
N GLU A 21 7.54 -12.73 -8.17
CA GLU A 21 8.68 -11.87 -7.90
C GLU A 21 9.14 -12.03 -6.45
N ALA A 22 10.35 -12.52 -6.24
CA ALA A 22 10.99 -12.53 -4.93
C ALA A 22 12.42 -11.98 -5.04
N PRO A 23 12.92 -11.20 -4.06
CA PRO A 23 12.32 -10.93 -2.74
C PRO A 23 11.29 -9.78 -2.76
N HIS A 24 10.25 -9.89 -1.92
CA HIS A 24 9.22 -8.84 -1.71
C HIS A 24 9.72 -7.60 -0.94
N ALA A 25 11.04 -7.44 -0.84
CA ALA A 25 11.69 -6.39 -0.07
C ALA A 25 12.71 -5.66 -0.95
N ARG A 26 12.72 -4.34 -0.88
CA ARG A 26 13.70 -3.50 -1.58
C ARG A 26 14.08 -2.28 -0.76
N TRP A 27 15.34 -1.86 -0.89
CA TRP A 27 15.78 -0.57 -0.36
C TRP A 27 15.63 0.50 -1.43
N ILE A 28 15.10 1.66 -1.04
CA ILE A 28 15.13 2.88 -1.85
C ILE A 28 15.89 3.97 -1.13
N ASN A 29 16.55 4.85 -1.89
CA ASN A 29 17.17 6.06 -1.34
C ASN A 29 16.13 7.18 -1.40
N LEU A 30 15.93 7.87 -0.27
CA LEU A 30 15.05 9.02 -0.17
C LEU A 30 15.85 10.31 -0.23
N GLN A 31 15.31 11.29 -0.95
CA GLN A 31 15.69 12.68 -0.74
C GLN A 31 14.97 13.24 0.50
N VAL A 32 15.51 14.29 1.11
CA VAL A 32 14.91 14.87 2.33
C VAL A 32 13.53 15.48 2.08
N SER A 33 13.27 15.91 0.85
CA SER A 33 11.96 16.41 0.41
C SER A 33 11.03 15.32 -0.13
N GLU A 34 11.44 14.05 -0.13
CA GLU A 34 10.62 12.97 -0.69
C GLU A 34 9.35 12.77 0.16
N THR A 35 8.20 12.97 -0.48
CA THR A 35 6.89 12.85 0.16
C THR A 35 6.35 11.42 0.07
N LEU A 36 5.35 11.12 0.90
CA LEU A 36 4.60 9.86 0.79
C LEU A 36 3.95 9.70 -0.58
N GLU A 37 3.38 10.78 -1.13
CA GLU A 37 2.77 10.77 -2.46
C GLU A 37 3.78 10.42 -3.57
N ASP A 38 4.93 11.08 -3.58
CA ASP A 38 5.97 10.86 -4.60
C ASP A 38 6.50 9.42 -4.54
N ALA A 39 6.77 8.93 -3.33
CA ALA A 39 7.20 7.55 -3.14
C ALA A 39 6.15 6.56 -3.64
N LEU A 40 4.88 6.70 -3.24
CA LEU A 40 3.82 5.78 -3.70
C LEU A 40 3.63 5.85 -5.21
N ARG A 41 3.62 7.05 -5.81
CA ARG A 41 3.52 7.22 -7.26
C ARG A 41 4.64 6.49 -7.98
N LEU A 42 5.88 6.65 -7.53
CA LEU A 42 7.05 5.99 -8.11
C LEU A 42 6.97 4.45 -7.96
N LEU A 43 6.63 3.96 -6.76
CA LEU A 43 6.56 2.51 -6.50
C LEU A 43 5.47 1.87 -7.37
N LEU A 44 4.28 2.49 -7.45
CA LEU A 44 3.14 1.98 -8.21
C LEU A 44 3.35 2.07 -9.72
N HIS A 45 3.92 3.17 -10.22
CA HIS A 45 4.26 3.31 -11.64
C HIS A 45 5.26 2.25 -12.11
N ASN A 46 6.19 1.86 -11.25
CA ASN A 46 7.17 0.80 -11.53
C ASN A 46 6.62 -0.62 -11.31
N GLY A 47 5.30 -0.79 -11.14
CA GLY A 47 4.66 -2.11 -11.00
C GLY A 47 5.06 -2.87 -9.73
N TYR A 48 5.35 -2.16 -8.63
CA TYR A 48 5.81 -2.81 -7.40
C TYR A 48 4.76 -3.70 -6.74
N LEU A 49 3.48 -3.42 -6.93
CA LEU A 49 2.42 -4.31 -6.47
C LEU A 49 2.02 -5.25 -7.60
N PRO A 50 1.85 -6.55 -7.32
CA PRO A 50 1.44 -7.49 -8.34
C PRO A 50 -0.01 -7.22 -8.74
N SER A 51 -0.35 -7.53 -9.98
CA SER A 51 -1.74 -7.56 -10.41
C SER A 51 -2.33 -8.91 -10.02
N ILE A 52 -3.30 -8.92 -9.11
CA ILE A 52 -3.91 -10.14 -8.60
C ILE A 52 -5.15 -10.48 -9.44
N ALA A 53 -5.30 -11.76 -9.80
CA ALA A 53 -6.47 -12.28 -10.47
C ALA A 53 -7.75 -11.95 -9.68
N GLY A 54 -8.77 -11.44 -10.38
CA GLY A 54 -10.02 -10.93 -9.80
C GLY A 54 -10.09 -9.40 -9.75
N GLY A 55 -8.95 -8.69 -9.84
CA GLY A 55 -8.93 -7.24 -10.10
C GLY A 55 -9.22 -6.35 -8.90
N CYS A 56 -9.58 -6.92 -7.76
CA CYS A 56 -10.07 -6.17 -6.60
C CYS A 56 -9.09 -6.14 -5.42
N ALA A 57 -7.79 -6.36 -5.66
CA ALA A 57 -6.80 -6.38 -4.60
C ALA A 57 -6.74 -5.05 -3.85
N THR A 58 -6.78 -5.13 -2.52
CA THR A 58 -6.64 -3.98 -1.62
C THR A 58 -5.40 -4.15 -0.75
N TRP A 59 -4.57 -3.12 -0.73
CA TRP A 59 -3.30 -3.07 0.00
C TRP A 59 -3.28 -1.88 0.95
N ILE A 60 -2.96 -2.13 2.21
CA ILE A 60 -2.79 -1.08 3.22
C ILE A 60 -1.31 -0.71 3.27
N VAL A 61 -1.00 0.55 2.99
CA VAL A 61 0.36 1.09 3.15
C VAL A 61 0.54 1.49 4.62
N ARG A 62 1.51 0.88 5.29
CA ARG A 62 1.78 1.09 6.72
C ARG A 62 3.20 1.55 7.00
N GLY A 63 3.32 2.53 7.89
CA GLY A 63 4.52 2.82 8.68
C GLY A 63 4.25 2.45 10.15
N PRO A 64 4.44 3.38 11.10
CA PRO A 64 3.95 3.22 12.48
C PRO A 64 2.43 3.09 12.56
N GLN A 65 1.72 3.70 11.61
CA GLN A 65 0.27 3.64 11.44
C GLN A 65 -0.09 3.38 9.97
N ALA A 66 -1.39 3.24 9.66
CA ALA A 66 -1.86 3.21 8.28
C ALA A 66 -1.70 4.60 7.65
N LEU A 67 -1.03 4.67 6.50
CA LEU A 67 -0.69 5.92 5.82
C LEU A 67 -1.53 6.14 4.58
N ALA A 68 -1.81 5.06 3.84
CA ALA A 68 -2.60 5.11 2.62
C ALA A 68 -3.24 3.74 2.33
N LEU A 69 -4.19 3.74 1.40
CA LEU A 69 -4.79 2.56 0.81
C LEU A 69 -4.55 2.57 -0.70
N VAL A 70 -4.09 1.45 -1.23
CA VAL A 70 -3.96 1.21 -2.67
C VAL A 70 -4.94 0.11 -3.05
N ALA A 71 -5.75 0.37 -4.06
CA ALA A 71 -6.63 -0.64 -4.63
C ALA A 71 -6.31 -0.84 -6.11
N GLN A 72 -6.28 -2.07 -6.58
CA GLN A 72 -5.96 -2.40 -7.97
C GLN A 72 -6.96 -1.79 -8.98
N GLN A 73 -8.20 -1.55 -8.54
CA GLN A 73 -9.24 -0.89 -9.31
C GLN A 73 -9.20 0.65 -9.26
N TRP A 74 -8.35 1.23 -8.40
CA TRP A 74 -8.18 2.68 -8.33
C TRP A 74 -7.01 3.14 -9.18
N ARG A 75 -7.17 4.31 -9.79
CA ARG A 75 -6.11 4.95 -10.57
C ARG A 75 -4.97 5.47 -9.68
N GLU A 76 -5.31 5.91 -8.46
CA GLU A 76 -4.40 6.56 -7.53
C GLU A 76 -4.66 6.07 -6.10
N PRO A 77 -3.63 6.07 -5.23
CA PRO A 77 -3.80 5.75 -3.81
C PRO A 77 -4.70 6.79 -3.12
N ARG A 78 -5.34 6.39 -2.02
CA ARG A 78 -6.00 7.32 -1.10
C ARG A 78 -5.23 7.39 0.21
N PHE A 79 -5.02 8.60 0.68
CA PHE A 79 -4.18 8.85 1.85
C PHE A 79 -5.03 8.98 3.12
N LEU A 80 -4.54 8.39 4.20
CA LEU A 80 -5.12 8.46 5.55
C LEU A 80 -4.43 9.53 6.41
N VAL A 81 -3.27 10.00 5.94
CA VAL A 81 -2.47 11.08 6.51
C VAL A 81 -2.24 12.15 5.44
N ASP A 82 -1.61 13.27 5.81
CA ASP A 82 -1.17 14.25 4.83
C ASP A 82 -0.17 13.61 3.83
N ALA A 83 -0.56 13.56 2.56
CA ALA A 83 0.21 12.96 1.46
C ALA A 83 1.56 13.65 1.24
N GLN A 84 1.68 14.91 1.65
CA GLN A 84 2.89 15.72 1.53
C GLN A 84 3.86 15.52 2.71
N SER A 85 3.50 14.67 3.68
CA SER A 85 4.39 14.31 4.79
C SER A 85 5.66 13.65 4.26
N THR A 86 6.81 14.10 4.78
CA THR A 86 8.12 13.57 4.39
C THR A 86 8.36 12.17 4.98
N LEU A 87 9.06 11.32 4.23
CA LEU A 87 9.42 9.96 4.69
C LEU A 87 10.79 9.87 5.37
N VAL A 88 11.51 10.98 5.56
CA VAL A 88 12.93 11.00 5.99
C VAL A 88 13.22 10.29 7.33
N ASN A 89 12.21 10.22 8.22
CA ASN A 89 12.31 9.57 9.53
C ASN A 89 11.67 8.17 9.57
N LEU A 90 11.20 7.67 8.43
CA LEU A 90 10.59 6.36 8.32
C LEU A 90 11.66 5.33 7.92
N GLU A 91 11.79 4.27 8.71
CA GLU A 91 12.73 3.18 8.42
C GLU A 91 12.15 2.15 7.45
N GLU A 92 10.83 1.92 7.51
CA GLU A 92 10.13 0.93 6.71
C GLU A 92 8.73 1.38 6.27
N LEU A 93 8.40 1.10 5.00
CA LEU A 93 7.05 1.20 4.44
C LEU A 93 6.59 -0.20 4.02
N ARG A 94 5.52 -0.69 4.67
CA ARG A 94 4.97 -2.04 4.44
C ARG A 94 3.68 -1.96 3.63
N PHE A 95 3.59 -2.74 2.57
CA PHE A 95 2.37 -2.97 1.81
C PHE A 95 1.73 -4.26 2.29
N VAL A 96 0.75 -4.12 3.17
CA VAL A 96 0.03 -5.24 3.75
C VAL A 96 -1.11 -5.63 2.83
N TYR A 97 -1.12 -6.87 2.35
CA TYR A 97 -2.23 -7.37 1.55
C TYR A 97 -3.44 -7.57 2.46
N TRP A 98 -4.52 -6.85 2.19
CA TRP A 98 -5.75 -7.02 2.95
C TRP A 98 -6.55 -8.21 2.40
N CYS A 99 -7.17 -8.03 1.23
CA CYS A 99 -7.95 -9.03 0.49
C CYS A 99 -8.58 -8.40 -0.76
N GLN A 100 -9.40 -9.19 -1.47
CA GLN A 100 -10.29 -8.73 -2.53
C GLN A 100 -11.67 -8.40 -1.97
N VAL A 101 -11.78 -7.28 -1.24
CA VAL A 101 -13.04 -6.69 -0.76
C VAL A 101 -13.18 -5.26 -1.28
N ASP A 102 -14.34 -4.64 -1.08
CA ASP A 102 -14.57 -3.25 -1.45
C ASP A 102 -13.58 -2.32 -0.70
N PRO A 103 -12.67 -1.63 -1.43
CA PRO A 103 -11.66 -0.77 -0.83
C PRO A 103 -12.27 0.48 -0.18
N GLU A 104 -13.49 0.88 -0.57
CA GLU A 104 -14.20 1.99 0.09
C GLU A 104 -14.47 1.63 1.56
N ILE A 105 -14.98 0.43 1.82
CA ILE A 105 -15.25 -0.05 3.18
C ILE A 105 -13.96 -0.10 4.00
N VAL A 106 -12.87 -0.63 3.42
CA VAL A 106 -11.56 -0.70 4.09
C VAL A 106 -11.05 0.70 4.41
N PHE A 107 -11.18 1.64 3.48
CA PHE A 107 -10.76 3.03 3.66
C PHE A 107 -11.53 3.71 4.79
N ASP A 108 -12.85 3.58 4.80
CA ASP A 108 -13.72 4.15 5.84
C ASP A 108 -13.43 3.56 7.22
N CYS A 109 -13.21 2.23 7.32
CA CYS A 109 -12.81 1.60 8.57
C CYS A 109 -11.47 2.15 9.09
N LEU A 110 -10.49 2.34 8.20
CA LEU A 110 -9.18 2.91 8.58
C LEU A 110 -9.29 4.37 9.03
N LEU A 111 -10.13 5.18 8.37
CA LEU A 111 -10.36 6.58 8.74
C LEU A 111 -11.05 6.72 10.10
N THR A 112 -12.01 5.84 10.39
CA THR A 112 -12.83 5.90 11.61
C THR A 112 -12.26 5.11 12.78
N GLY A 113 -11.21 4.31 12.55
CA GLY A 113 -10.65 3.39 13.53
C GLY A 113 -11.55 2.18 13.82
N ALA A 114 -12.51 1.89 12.94
CA ALA A 114 -13.39 0.74 13.05
C ALA A 114 -12.64 -0.57 12.71
N GLU A 115 -13.26 -1.70 13.08
CA GLU A 115 -12.75 -3.01 12.71
C GLU A 115 -12.83 -3.19 11.18
N LEU A 116 -11.75 -3.73 10.60
CA LEU A 116 -11.69 -3.96 9.16
C LEU A 116 -12.59 -5.13 8.75
N PRO A 117 -13.17 -5.09 7.53
CA PRO A 117 -14.04 -6.17 7.07
C PRO A 117 -13.27 -7.51 6.99
N ASP A 118 -13.97 -8.61 7.27
CA ASP A 118 -13.37 -9.94 7.18
C ASP A 118 -12.81 -10.19 5.77
N ARG A 119 -11.56 -10.68 5.73
CA ARG A 119 -10.78 -10.89 4.51
C ARG A 119 -11.41 -11.90 3.55
N TYR A 120 -12.28 -12.76 4.07
CA TYR A 120 -12.93 -13.84 3.32
C TYR A 120 -14.44 -13.65 3.18
N SER A 121 -14.98 -12.56 3.73
CA SER A 121 -16.37 -12.17 3.51
C SER A 121 -16.48 -11.59 2.09
N GLY A 122 -16.62 -12.48 1.10
CA GLY A 122 -16.52 -12.13 -0.32
C GLY A 122 -17.44 -10.99 -0.75
N PHE A 123 -17.07 -10.34 -1.87
CA PHE A 123 -17.94 -9.41 -2.61
C PHE A 123 -19.34 -10.02 -2.74
N LYS A 124 -20.30 -9.51 -1.96
CA LYS A 124 -21.72 -9.77 -2.24
C LYS A 124 -22.05 -8.97 -3.48
N THR A 125 -21.86 -9.54 -4.66
CA THR A 125 -22.48 -9.04 -5.87
C THR A 125 -23.99 -9.16 -5.67
N SER A 126 -24.66 -8.04 -5.40
CA SER A 126 -26.11 -7.96 -5.56
C SER A 126 -26.44 -8.37 -6.99
N LYS A 127 -27.24 -9.43 -7.12
CA LYS A 127 -27.88 -9.82 -8.37
C LYS A 127 -28.83 -8.73 -8.86
#